data_AF-A0A235BY39-F1
#
_entry.id   AF-A0A235BY39-F1
#
_cell.length_a   1.000
_cell.length_b   1.000
_cell.length_c   1.000
_cell.angle_alpha   90.00
_cell.angle_beta   90.00
_cell.angle_gamma   90.00
#
_symmetry.space_group_name_H-M   'P 1'
#
loop_
_entity.id
_entity.type
_entity.pdbx_description
1 polymer ?
#
loop_
_entity_poly.entity_id
_entity_poly.type
_entity_poly.pdbx_seq_one_letter_code
_entity_poly.pdbx_strand_id
1 'polypeptide(L)'
;MIMEWIEIILSILAVVGFLAALPQLWGSNWKKIWLYHHKGVISWDIVHKGILKVIDELRREDFRPDLIVGVGRGGIICSGLLCSELTGDELVDSSKRGEKGIRTPTIKLGTINSTVFLKDTRSRQIRKERRKLSSMVDKIELLDINVDIAENEKILVIVAQSFTGSTLEKATNILLSKKAPRDNIRTVTVFWHKHENISISHEPDIFGRIIPIDKTMPWKYHEITTDRY
;
A
#
# COMPACT_ATOMS: atom_id res chain seq x y z
N MET A 1 17.02 19.13 -55.24
CA MET A 1 17.27 17.77 -54.71
C MET A 1 18.13 17.77 -53.44
N ILE A 2 19.43 18.10 -53.43
CA ILE A 2 20.24 18.13 -52.18
C ILE A 2 19.67 19.12 -51.14
N MET A 3 19.27 20.31 -51.58
CA MET A 3 18.73 21.37 -50.72
C MET A 3 17.40 20.99 -50.05
N GLU A 4 16.57 20.23 -50.75
CA GLU A 4 15.26 19.75 -50.29
C GLU A 4 15.42 18.66 -49.21
N TRP A 5 16.41 17.78 -49.37
CA TRP A 5 16.78 16.80 -48.33
C TRP A 5 17.32 17.46 -47.07
N ILE A 6 18.09 18.54 -47.20
CA ILE A 6 18.61 19.29 -46.04
C ILE A 6 17.46 19.92 -45.25
N GLU A 7 16.46 20.50 -45.92
CA GLU A 7 15.27 21.08 -45.26
C GLU A 7 14.43 20.04 -44.54
N ILE A 8 14.26 18.86 -45.14
CA ILE A 8 13.57 17.72 -44.50
C ILE A 8 14.32 17.29 -43.25
N ILE A 9 15.65 17.13 -43.34
CA ILE A 9 16.48 16.73 -42.20
C ILE A 9 16.41 17.77 -41.07
N LEU A 10 16.50 19.06 -41.40
CA LEU A 10 16.40 20.14 -40.41
C LEU A 10 15.03 20.19 -39.73
N SER A 11 13.96 19.96 -40.50
CA SER A 11 12.59 19.90 -39.97
C SER A 11 12.41 18.72 -39.01
N ILE A 12 12.95 17.55 -39.35
CA ILE A 12 12.96 16.37 -38.46
C ILE A 12 13.75 16.68 -37.18
N LEU A 13 14.93 17.28 -37.29
CA LEU A 13 15.76 17.66 -36.14
C LEU A 13 15.06 18.69 -35.24
N ALA A 14 14.36 19.67 -35.82
CA ALA A 14 13.60 20.67 -35.07
C ALA A 14 12.43 20.04 -34.30
N VAL A 15 11.67 19.15 -34.94
CA VAL A 15 10.57 18.43 -34.29
C VAL A 15 11.09 17.51 -33.17
N VAL A 16 12.15 16.75 -33.44
CA VAL A 16 12.77 15.89 -32.42
C VAL A 16 13.33 16.70 -31.26
N GLY A 17 13.98 17.83 -31.54
CA GLY A 17 14.50 18.75 -30.52
C GLY A 17 13.38 19.36 -29.67
N PHE A 18 12.27 19.77 -30.30
CA PHE A 18 11.10 20.26 -29.58
C PHE A 18 10.48 19.19 -28.69
N LEU A 19 10.25 17.98 -29.21
CA LEU A 19 9.73 16.86 -28.44
C LEU A 19 10.68 16.47 -27.29
N ALA A 20 12.00 16.52 -27.51
CA ALA A 20 12.99 16.27 -26.47
C ALA A 20 12.94 17.31 -25.34
N ALA A 21 12.58 18.55 -25.64
CA ALA A 21 12.51 19.66 -24.69
C ALA A 21 11.18 19.77 -23.92
N LEU A 22 10.09 19.13 -24.39
CA LEU A 22 8.77 19.18 -23.75
C LEU A 22 8.79 18.89 -22.23
N PRO A 23 9.52 17.89 -21.71
CA PRO A 23 9.57 17.64 -20.26
C PRO A 23 10.18 18.79 -19.45
N GLN A 24 11.11 19.56 -20.04
CA GLN A 24 11.77 20.67 -19.35
C GLN A 24 10.83 21.86 -19.13
N LEU A 25 9.83 22.04 -20.01
CA LEU A 25 8.77 23.02 -19.82
C LEU A 25 7.93 22.74 -18.56
N TRP A 26 7.86 21.48 -18.11
CA TRP A 26 7.21 21.05 -16.87
C TRP A 26 8.20 20.78 -15.72
N GLY A 27 9.44 21.28 -15.82
CA GLY A 27 10.47 21.08 -14.79
C GLY A 27 10.90 19.61 -14.59
N SER A 28 10.68 18.77 -15.60
CA SER A 28 10.94 17.34 -15.57
C SER A 28 11.93 16.91 -16.66
N ASN A 29 12.24 15.62 -16.71
CA ASN A 29 13.02 15.04 -17.80
C ASN A 29 12.39 13.72 -18.27
N TRP A 30 12.70 13.29 -19.50
CA TRP A 30 12.16 12.05 -20.07
C TRP A 30 12.44 10.82 -19.20
N LYS A 31 13.57 10.80 -18.49
CA LYS A 31 13.90 9.73 -17.53
C LYS A 31 12.91 9.68 -16.37
N LYS A 32 12.54 10.82 -15.78
CA LYS A 32 11.55 10.94 -14.70
C LYS A 32 10.15 10.60 -15.19
N ILE A 33 9.77 11.04 -16.39
CA ILE A 33 8.46 10.71 -17.00
C ILE A 33 8.37 9.21 -17.28
N TRP A 34 9.42 8.62 -17.87
CA TRP A 34 9.49 7.19 -18.11
C TRP A 34 9.51 6.39 -16.81
N LEU A 35 10.25 6.84 -15.80
CA LEU A 35 10.23 6.26 -14.46
C LEU A 35 8.82 6.35 -13.85
N TYR A 36 8.10 7.45 -14.03
CA TYR A 36 6.73 7.62 -13.55
C TYR A 36 5.74 6.68 -14.26
N HIS A 37 5.84 6.53 -15.58
CA HIS A 37 4.93 5.66 -16.33
C HIS A 37 5.25 4.17 -16.16
N HIS A 38 6.53 3.78 -16.20
CA HIS A 38 6.93 2.38 -16.06
C HIS A 38 7.18 1.98 -14.60
N LYS A 39 8.13 2.60 -13.90
CA LYS A 39 8.55 2.22 -12.52
C LYS A 39 7.96 3.11 -11.41
N GLY A 40 6.81 3.71 -11.70
CA GLY A 40 6.37 4.89 -11.00
C GLY A 40 5.77 4.64 -9.63
N VAL A 41 5.52 5.77 -8.99
CA VAL A 41 4.75 5.88 -7.77
C VAL A 41 3.26 5.77 -8.12
N ILE A 42 2.52 4.92 -7.41
CA ILE A 42 1.06 4.85 -7.53
C ILE A 42 0.46 6.20 -7.12
N SER A 43 -0.47 6.73 -7.92
CA SER A 43 -1.16 7.97 -7.59
C SER A 43 -2.09 7.81 -6.38
N TRP A 44 -2.30 8.89 -5.63
CA TRP A 44 -3.26 8.91 -4.51
C TRP A 44 -4.69 8.54 -4.94
N ASP A 45 -5.09 8.87 -6.17
CA ASP A 45 -6.38 8.43 -6.74
C ASP A 45 -6.50 6.90 -6.79
N ILE A 46 -5.43 6.19 -7.18
CA ILE A 46 -5.43 4.73 -7.20
C ILE A 46 -5.44 4.16 -5.77
N VAL A 47 -4.76 4.81 -4.82
CA VAL A 47 -4.84 4.44 -3.39
C VAL A 47 -6.28 4.57 -2.90
N HIS A 48 -6.91 5.71 -3.16
CA HIS A 48 -8.28 5.97 -2.73
C HIS A 48 -9.26 4.96 -3.33
N LYS A 49 -9.16 4.66 -4.64
CA LYS A 49 -9.95 3.59 -5.28
C LYS A 49 -9.72 2.21 -4.65
N GLY A 50 -8.50 1.93 -4.20
CA GLY A 50 -8.19 0.72 -3.44
C GLY A 50 -8.91 0.67 -2.09
N ILE A 51 -8.95 1.80 -1.38
CA ILE A 51 -9.69 1.95 -0.11
C ILE A 51 -11.19 1.77 -0.32
N LEU A 52 -11.79 2.45 -1.30
CA LEU A 52 -13.22 2.32 -1.60
C LEU A 52 -13.62 0.88 -1.92
N LYS A 53 -12.78 0.15 -2.66
CA LYS A 53 -13.02 -1.27 -2.92
C LYS A 53 -12.96 -2.15 -1.67
N VAL A 54 -12.08 -1.85 -0.71
CA VAL A 54 -12.09 -2.52 0.60
C VAL A 54 -13.41 -2.25 1.32
N ILE A 55 -13.91 -1.02 1.27
CA ILE A 55 -15.19 -0.64 1.90
C ILE A 55 -16.37 -1.38 1.28
N ASP A 56 -16.41 -1.46 -0.05
CA ASP A 56 -17.46 -2.21 -0.75
C ASP A 56 -17.46 -3.69 -0.37
N GLU A 57 -16.28 -4.26 -0.13
CA GLU A 57 -16.15 -5.64 0.35
C GLU A 57 -16.63 -5.80 1.81
N LEU A 58 -16.26 -4.87 2.69
CA LEU A 58 -16.76 -4.84 4.07
C LEU A 58 -18.30 -4.74 4.12
N ARG A 59 -18.89 -3.90 3.25
CA ARG A 59 -20.34 -3.79 3.07
C ARG A 59 -20.95 -5.12 2.64
N ARG A 60 -20.33 -5.77 1.64
CA ARG A 60 -20.81 -7.05 1.10
C ARG A 60 -20.79 -8.17 2.14
N GLU A 61 -19.78 -8.17 3.01
CA GLU A 61 -19.66 -9.14 4.10
C GLU A 61 -20.47 -8.77 5.36
N ASP A 62 -21.15 -7.61 5.37
CA ASP A 62 -21.76 -7.00 6.57
C ASP A 62 -20.80 -6.94 7.78
N PHE A 63 -19.51 -6.71 7.51
CA PHE A 63 -18.49 -6.59 8.53
C PHE A 63 -18.29 -5.13 8.93
N ARG A 64 -18.73 -4.80 10.14
CA ARG A 64 -18.63 -3.46 10.73
C ARG A 64 -17.52 -3.44 11.80
N PRO A 65 -16.34 -2.85 11.54
CA PRO A 65 -15.24 -2.88 12.49
C PRO A 65 -15.46 -1.91 13.65
N ASP A 66 -15.18 -2.38 14.88
CA ASP A 66 -15.07 -1.55 16.08
C ASP A 66 -13.66 -0.97 16.23
N LEU A 67 -12.67 -1.70 15.71
CA LEU A 67 -11.25 -1.38 15.81
C LEU A 67 -10.55 -1.59 14.46
N ILE A 68 -9.89 -0.56 13.94
CA ILE A 68 -9.01 -0.67 12.77
C ILE A 68 -7.56 -0.61 13.25
N VAL A 69 -6.78 -1.66 12.95
CA VAL A 69 -5.37 -1.79 13.35
C VAL A 69 -4.48 -1.63 12.13
N GLY A 70 -3.81 -0.47 12.02
CA GLY A 70 -2.84 -0.20 10.98
C GLY A 70 -1.47 -0.83 11.29
N VAL A 71 -0.98 -1.71 10.43
CA VAL A 71 0.37 -2.28 10.58
C VAL A 71 1.40 -1.39 9.89
N GLY A 72 2.32 -0.86 10.68
CA GLY A 72 3.20 0.24 10.32
C GLY A 72 4.21 -0.06 9.21
N ARG A 73 4.69 0.95 8.48
CA ARG A 73 4.20 2.35 8.49
C ARG A 73 3.05 2.58 7.50
N GLY A 74 3.05 1.88 6.36
CA GLY A 74 2.06 2.10 5.31
C GLY A 74 0.63 1.74 5.73
N GLY A 75 0.44 0.68 6.53
CA GLY A 75 -0.89 0.30 7.00
C GLY A 75 -1.55 1.34 7.91
N ILE A 76 -0.76 2.16 8.62
CA ILE A 76 -1.27 3.26 9.45
C ILE A 76 -1.86 4.38 8.59
N ILE A 77 -1.24 4.66 7.44
CA ILE A 77 -1.79 5.63 6.47
C ILE A 77 -3.11 5.09 5.91
N CYS A 78 -3.12 3.81 5.53
CA CYS A 78 -4.31 3.17 5.00
C CYS A 78 -5.43 3.05 6.03
N SER A 79 -5.15 2.80 7.32
CA SER A 79 -6.16 2.76 8.38
C SER A 79 -6.81 4.12 8.58
N GLY A 80 -6.04 5.22 8.53
CA GLY A 80 -6.58 6.58 8.60
C GLY A 80 -7.50 6.91 7.43
N LEU A 81 -7.07 6.60 6.20
CA LEU A 81 -7.90 6.80 5.01
C LEU A 81 -9.19 5.96 5.06
N LEU A 82 -9.07 4.68 5.40
CA LEU A 82 -10.23 3.79 5.50
C LEU A 82 -11.22 4.27 6.57
N CYS A 83 -10.73 4.68 7.74
CA CYS A 83 -11.56 5.23 8.81
C CYS A 83 -12.30 6.49 8.34
N SER A 84 -11.62 7.40 7.65
CA SER A 84 -12.23 8.62 7.11
C SER A 84 -13.41 8.31 6.20
N GLU A 85 -13.26 7.36 5.28
CA GLU A 85 -14.33 6.98 4.35
C GLU A 85 -15.45 6.19 5.05
N LEU A 86 -15.12 5.25 5.95
CA LEU A 86 -16.13 4.48 6.71
C LEU A 86 -17.01 5.36 7.60
N THR A 87 -16.42 6.40 8.20
CA THR A 87 -17.14 7.36 9.04
C THR A 87 -17.90 8.40 8.24
N GLY A 88 -17.49 8.69 7.00
CA GLY A 88 -18.22 9.53 6.06
C GLY A 88 -19.50 8.88 5.52
N ASP A 89 -19.50 7.56 5.35
CA ASP A 89 -20.59 6.79 4.72
C ASP A 89 -21.52 6.02 5.70
N GLU A 90 -21.45 6.29 7.02
CA GLU A 90 -22.30 5.65 8.07
C GLU A 90 -22.24 4.10 8.18
N LEU A 91 -21.12 3.45 7.88
CA LEU A 91 -21.00 1.98 7.86
C LEU A 91 -20.62 1.28 9.18
N VAL A 92 -20.81 1.94 10.32
CA VAL A 92 -20.28 1.46 11.61
C VAL A 92 -21.43 1.13 12.56
N ASP A 93 -21.30 0.04 13.31
CA ASP A 93 -22.29 -0.35 14.31
C ASP A 93 -22.23 0.62 15.51
N SER A 94 -23.37 1.19 15.89
CA SER A 94 -23.42 2.31 16.86
C SER A 94 -24.53 2.09 17.89
N SER A 95 -24.21 1.40 19.00
CA SER A 95 -25.17 1.14 20.08
C SER A 95 -25.30 2.27 21.11
N LYS A 96 -24.56 3.40 20.99
CA LYS A 96 -24.58 4.49 21.98
C LYS A 96 -25.32 5.74 21.46
N ARG A 97 -26.51 5.99 22.01
CA ARG A 97 -27.27 7.25 21.86
C ARG A 97 -26.69 8.33 22.78
N GLY A 98 -26.05 9.34 22.20
CA GLY A 98 -25.75 10.63 22.83
C GLY A 98 -26.62 11.73 22.21
N GLU A 99 -27.02 12.70 23.04
CA GLU A 99 -28.03 13.71 22.78
C GLU A 99 -27.85 14.52 21.47
N LYS A 100 -28.97 14.70 20.75
CA LYS A 100 -29.24 15.69 19.70
C LYS A 100 -28.11 15.92 18.67
N GLY A 101 -28.13 15.09 17.63
CA GLY A 101 -28.04 15.60 16.25
C GLY A 101 -26.76 15.34 15.45
N ILE A 102 -25.68 14.84 16.07
CA ILE A 102 -24.49 14.40 15.33
C ILE A 102 -24.13 12.99 15.80
N ARG A 103 -24.40 12.00 14.94
CA ARG A 103 -24.07 10.59 15.16
C ARG A 103 -22.66 10.35 14.64
N THR A 104 -21.64 10.54 15.47
CA THR A 104 -20.27 10.18 15.07
C THR A 104 -20.02 8.71 15.45
N PRO A 105 -19.80 7.81 14.50
CA PRO A 105 -19.46 6.43 14.81
C PRO A 105 -18.11 6.32 15.53
N THR A 106 -18.04 5.51 16.58
CA THR A 106 -16.84 5.34 17.41
C THR A 106 -15.98 4.20 16.87
N ILE A 107 -15.24 4.41 15.77
CA ILE A 107 -14.18 3.47 15.37
C ILE A 107 -12.91 3.77 16.19
N LYS A 108 -12.39 2.76 16.90
CA LYS A 108 -11.06 2.85 17.51
C LYS A 108 -9.97 2.67 16.46
N LEU A 109 -8.89 3.45 16.57
CA LEU A 109 -7.69 3.28 15.75
C LEU A 109 -6.55 2.72 16.60
N GLY A 110 -6.08 1.54 16.22
CA GLY A 110 -4.89 0.91 16.76
C GLY A 110 -3.76 0.89 15.73
N THR A 111 -2.55 0.67 16.21
CA THR A 111 -1.36 0.49 15.38
C THR A 111 -0.51 -0.66 15.91
N ILE A 112 0.08 -1.41 14.99
CA ILE A 112 1.14 -2.38 15.27
C ILE A 112 2.37 -1.87 14.53
N ASN A 113 3.35 -1.38 15.27
CA ASN A 113 4.58 -0.86 14.67
C ASN A 113 5.49 -2.00 14.21
N SER A 114 6.35 -1.73 13.22
CA SER A 114 7.26 -2.73 12.66
C SER A 114 8.70 -2.23 12.61
N THR A 115 9.65 -3.09 12.97
CA THR A 115 11.07 -2.91 12.72
C THR A 115 11.47 -3.74 11.51
N VAL A 116 12.02 -3.07 10.48
CA VAL A 116 12.45 -3.71 9.23
C VAL A 116 13.97 -3.84 9.24
N PHE A 117 14.46 -5.07 9.13
CA PHE A 117 15.88 -5.38 9.03
C PHE A 117 16.23 -5.60 7.57
N LEU A 118 17.34 -5.01 7.11
CA LEU A 118 17.81 -5.12 5.74
C LEU A 118 18.98 -6.08 5.66
N LYS A 119 19.06 -6.83 4.55
CA LYS A 119 20.17 -7.73 4.25
C LYS A 119 21.49 -6.95 4.13
N ASP A 120 22.60 -7.56 4.57
CA ASP A 120 23.91 -6.91 4.53
C ASP A 120 24.44 -6.72 3.09
N THR A 121 24.35 -5.48 2.61
CA THR A 121 24.81 -5.05 1.29
C THR A 121 26.31 -5.26 0.99
N ARG A 122 27.14 -5.57 2.00
CA ARG A 122 28.59 -5.77 1.85
C ARG A 122 28.95 -7.18 1.35
N SER A 123 28.04 -8.15 1.42
CA SER A 123 28.33 -9.51 0.96
C SER A 123 28.41 -9.58 -0.58
N ARG A 124 29.41 -10.32 -1.11
CA ARG A 124 29.60 -10.55 -2.55
C ARG A 124 28.39 -11.25 -3.19
N GLN A 125 27.62 -11.99 -2.40
CA GLN A 125 26.42 -12.73 -2.79
C GLN A 125 25.24 -11.78 -3.10
N ILE A 126 25.05 -10.72 -2.30
CA ILE A 126 23.98 -9.74 -2.50
C ILE A 126 24.20 -8.87 -3.76
N ARG A 127 25.44 -8.69 -4.22
CA ARG A 127 25.71 -8.06 -5.52
C ARG A 127 25.23 -8.91 -6.71
N LYS A 128 25.26 -10.25 -6.59
CA LYS A 128 24.69 -11.16 -7.60
C LYS A 128 23.18 -11.24 -7.47
N GLU A 129 22.64 -11.28 -6.25
CA GLU A 129 21.19 -11.27 -6.00
C GLU A 129 20.53 -9.95 -6.40
N ARG A 130 21.18 -8.79 -6.28
CA ARG A 130 20.65 -7.52 -6.84
C ARG A 130 20.29 -7.57 -8.33
N ARG A 131 20.88 -8.49 -9.11
CA ARG A 131 20.52 -8.71 -10.52
C ARG A 131 19.29 -9.59 -10.70
N LYS A 132 18.95 -10.42 -9.70
CA LYS A 132 17.72 -11.19 -9.58
C LYS A 132 16.83 -10.47 -8.57
N LEU A 133 16.04 -9.49 -9.00
CA LEU A 133 14.81 -9.01 -8.34
C LEU A 133 14.52 -9.79 -7.02
N SER A 134 15.10 -9.35 -5.90
CA SER A 134 15.06 -10.08 -4.63
C SER A 134 14.97 -9.05 -3.52
N SER A 135 14.02 -9.25 -2.61
CA SER A 135 13.79 -8.33 -1.51
C SER A 135 15.08 -8.10 -0.70
N MET A 136 15.36 -6.82 -0.43
CA MET A 136 16.42 -6.36 0.47
C MET A 136 16.03 -6.51 1.94
N VAL A 137 14.78 -6.85 2.23
CA VAL A 137 14.30 -7.12 3.59
C VAL A 137 14.79 -8.50 4.00
N ASP A 138 15.44 -8.55 5.16
CA ASP A 138 15.88 -9.79 5.81
C ASP A 138 14.77 -10.33 6.71
N LYS A 139 14.31 -9.51 7.66
CA LYS A 139 13.19 -9.84 8.54
C LYS A 139 12.38 -8.59 8.91
N ILE A 140 11.13 -8.83 9.32
CA ILE A 140 10.23 -7.84 9.88
C ILE A 140 9.81 -8.33 11.26
N GLU A 141 10.06 -7.52 12.28
CA GLU A 141 9.59 -7.72 13.65
C GLU A 141 8.42 -6.77 13.91
N LEU A 142 7.37 -7.27 14.53
CA LEU A 142 6.21 -6.48 14.92
C LEU A 142 6.26 -6.21 16.42
N LEU A 143 5.97 -4.99 16.81
CA LEU A 143 5.75 -4.61 18.20
C LEU A 143 4.33 -4.97 18.61
N ASP A 144 4.03 -4.84 19.90
CA ASP A 144 2.67 -5.05 20.40
C ASP A 144 1.70 -3.97 19.89
N ILE A 145 0.41 -4.26 19.97
CA ILE A 145 -0.65 -3.29 19.66
C ILE A 145 -0.66 -2.17 20.70
N ASN A 146 -0.83 -0.92 20.25
CA ASN A 146 -0.83 0.26 21.12
C ASN A 146 -2.20 0.64 21.71
N VAL A 147 -3.20 -0.25 21.63
CA VAL A 147 -4.55 -0.02 22.15
C VAL A 147 -5.10 -1.28 22.79
N ASP A 148 -5.95 -1.10 23.80
CA ASP A 148 -6.66 -2.20 24.45
C ASP A 148 -7.76 -2.77 23.55
N ILE A 149 -7.87 -4.09 23.57
CA ILE A 149 -8.85 -4.86 22.81
C ILE A 149 -9.90 -5.39 23.79
N ALA A 150 -11.17 -5.10 23.53
CA ALA A 150 -12.26 -5.71 24.30
C ALA A 150 -12.64 -7.08 23.71
N GLU A 151 -13.19 -7.98 24.54
CA GLU A 151 -13.38 -9.41 24.20
C GLU A 151 -14.20 -9.66 22.91
N ASN A 152 -15.10 -8.76 22.54
CA ASN A 152 -16.04 -8.94 21.43
C ASN A 152 -15.84 -7.95 20.28
N GLU A 153 -14.72 -7.22 20.23
CA GLU A 153 -14.50 -6.24 19.16
C GLU A 153 -14.27 -6.90 17.82
N LYS A 154 -14.94 -6.39 16.78
CA LYS A 154 -14.66 -6.69 15.38
C LYS A 154 -13.44 -5.88 14.94
N ILE A 155 -12.36 -6.59 14.62
CA ILE A 155 -11.04 -6.01 14.37
C ILE A 155 -10.70 -6.13 12.89
N LEU A 156 -10.33 -5.00 12.29
CA LEU A 156 -9.80 -4.93 10.94
C LEU A 156 -8.30 -4.66 10.96
N VAL A 157 -7.49 -5.66 10.62
CA VAL A 157 -6.04 -5.53 10.50
C VAL A 157 -5.69 -5.11 9.09
N ILE A 158 -5.05 -3.96 8.91
CA ILE A 158 -4.73 -3.42 7.60
C ILE A 158 -3.23 -3.23 7.39
N VAL A 159 -2.73 -3.80 6.29
CA VAL A 159 -1.43 -3.47 5.71
C VAL A 159 -1.64 -2.70 4.41
N ALA A 160 -0.75 -1.74 4.13
CA ALA A 160 -0.77 -1.05 2.85
C ALA A 160 -0.56 -2.00 1.67
N GLN A 161 0.43 -2.89 1.79
CA GLN A 161 0.85 -3.81 0.75
C GLN A 161 1.09 -5.19 1.34
N SER A 162 0.65 -6.23 0.64
CA SER A 162 0.94 -7.63 0.98
C SER A 162 1.64 -8.32 -0.19
N PHE A 163 2.71 -9.07 0.10
CA PHE A 163 3.43 -9.92 -0.85
C PHE A 163 3.18 -11.39 -0.51
N THR A 164 3.80 -11.87 0.57
CA THR A 164 3.61 -13.23 1.09
C THR A 164 2.43 -13.33 2.06
N GLY A 165 2.03 -12.23 2.70
CA GLY A 165 1.04 -12.23 3.78
C GLY A 165 1.59 -12.45 5.19
N SER A 166 2.89 -12.74 5.34
CA SER A 166 3.49 -13.05 6.64
C SER A 166 3.35 -11.93 7.68
N THR A 167 3.29 -10.67 7.25
CA THR A 167 3.00 -9.53 8.14
C THR A 167 1.57 -9.55 8.68
N LEU A 168 0.58 -9.91 7.85
CA LEU A 168 -0.81 -10.05 8.28
C LEU A 168 -0.98 -11.22 9.23
N GLU A 169 -0.32 -12.34 8.94
CA GLU A 169 -0.30 -13.52 9.82
C GLU A 169 0.28 -13.18 11.19
N LYS A 170 1.45 -12.54 11.24
CA LYS A 170 2.07 -12.11 12.50
C LYS A 170 1.20 -11.12 13.28
N ALA A 171 0.60 -10.15 12.60
CA ALA A 171 -0.30 -9.19 13.22
C ALA A 171 -1.56 -9.88 13.80
N THR A 172 -2.11 -10.85 13.06
CA THR A 172 -3.24 -11.67 13.53
C THR A 172 -2.86 -12.45 14.78
N ASN A 173 -1.67 -13.08 14.80
CA ASN A 173 -1.19 -13.82 15.97
C ASN A 173 -0.99 -12.94 17.21
N ILE A 174 -0.57 -11.67 17.03
CA ILE A 174 -0.52 -10.70 18.13
C ILE A 174 -1.92 -10.48 18.71
N LEU A 175 -2.94 -10.25 17.88
CA LEU A 175 -4.31 -10.05 18.34
C LEU A 175 -4.89 -11.30 19.03
N LEU A 176 -4.63 -12.48 18.47
CA LEU A 176 -5.04 -13.75 19.09
C LEU A 176 -4.42 -13.93 20.48
N SER A 177 -3.15 -13.53 20.66
CA SER A 177 -2.48 -13.57 21.97
C SER A 177 -3.12 -12.62 23.00
N LYS A 178 -3.85 -11.60 22.53
CA LYS A 178 -4.65 -10.67 23.34
C LYS A 178 -6.10 -11.13 23.55
N LYS A 179 -6.40 -12.41 23.25
CA LYS A 179 -7.72 -13.03 23.39
C LYS A 179 -8.79 -12.47 22.43
N ALA A 180 -8.39 -11.81 21.33
CA ALA A 180 -9.34 -11.47 20.28
C ALA A 180 -9.84 -12.74 19.58
N PRO A 181 -11.16 -12.96 19.41
CA PRO A 181 -11.68 -14.12 18.69
C PRO A 181 -11.26 -14.08 17.21
N ARG A 182 -10.82 -15.22 16.64
CA ARG A 182 -10.39 -15.28 15.23
C ARG A 182 -11.49 -14.84 14.26
N ASP A 183 -12.74 -15.20 14.55
CA ASP A 183 -13.90 -14.88 13.70
C ASP A 183 -14.18 -13.38 13.63
N ASN A 184 -13.74 -12.64 14.65
CA ASN A 184 -13.85 -11.19 14.73
C ASN A 184 -12.70 -10.47 14.04
N ILE A 185 -11.66 -11.18 13.59
CA ILE A 185 -10.52 -10.58 12.90
C ILE A 185 -10.73 -10.70 11.39
N ARG A 186 -10.57 -9.57 10.68
CA ARG A 186 -10.43 -9.52 9.23
C ARG A 186 -9.10 -8.88 8.86
N THR A 187 -8.38 -9.52 7.96
CA THR A 187 -7.09 -9.07 7.42
C THR A 187 -7.30 -8.41 6.07
N VAL A 188 -6.71 -7.22 5.91
CA VAL A 188 -6.90 -6.35 4.76
C VAL A 188 -5.57 -5.97 4.17
N THR A 189 -5.50 -6.00 2.84
CA THR A 189 -4.46 -5.27 2.13
C THR A 189 -5.03 -4.33 1.08
N VAL A 190 -4.60 -3.08 1.06
CA VAL A 190 -5.03 -2.16 -0.02
C VAL A 190 -4.46 -2.62 -1.36
N PHE A 191 -3.22 -3.11 -1.35
CA PHE A 191 -2.51 -3.56 -2.52
C PHE A 191 -1.90 -4.95 -2.35
N TRP A 192 -2.40 -5.91 -3.14
CA TRP A 192 -1.86 -7.27 -3.13
C TRP A 192 -0.92 -7.47 -4.32
N HIS A 193 0.33 -7.81 -4.04
CA HIS A 193 1.33 -8.20 -5.04
C HIS A 193 1.30 -9.72 -5.22
N LYS A 194 0.64 -10.19 -6.28
CA LYS A 194 0.67 -11.60 -6.69
C LYS A 194 1.72 -11.79 -7.78
N HIS A 195 2.65 -12.72 -7.55
CA HIS A 195 3.67 -13.08 -8.53
C HIS A 195 4.00 -14.58 -8.40
N GLU A 196 4.29 -15.25 -9.52
CA GLU A 196 4.60 -16.70 -9.55
C GLU A 196 5.78 -17.09 -8.65
N ASN A 197 6.72 -16.17 -8.45
CA ASN A 197 7.91 -16.37 -7.61
C ASN A 197 7.71 -16.02 -6.13
N ILE A 198 6.49 -15.65 -5.70
CA ILE A 198 6.17 -15.31 -4.31
C ILE A 198 5.33 -16.43 -3.73
N SER A 199 5.88 -17.14 -2.75
CA SER A 199 5.12 -18.11 -1.97
C SER A 199 4.22 -17.38 -0.96
N ILE A 200 2.92 -17.61 -1.05
CA ILE A 200 1.92 -17.02 -0.16
C ILE A 200 1.89 -17.82 1.14
N SER A 201 2.15 -17.16 2.27
CA SER A 201 1.99 -17.72 3.61
C SER A 201 0.60 -17.44 4.19
N HIS A 202 -0.01 -16.29 3.85
CA HIS A 202 -1.33 -15.90 4.34
C HIS A 202 -2.07 -15.07 3.29
N GLU A 203 -3.28 -15.47 2.94
CA GLU A 203 -4.14 -14.68 2.06
C GLU A 203 -4.91 -13.64 2.88
N PRO A 204 -4.90 -12.36 2.47
CA PRO A 204 -5.77 -11.36 3.09
C PRO A 204 -7.23 -11.74 2.87
N ASP A 205 -8.06 -11.60 3.91
CA ASP A 205 -9.51 -11.82 3.80
C ASP A 205 -10.11 -10.85 2.77
N ILE A 206 -9.64 -9.59 2.76
CA ILE A 206 -10.11 -8.52 1.86
C ILE A 206 -8.92 -7.83 1.20
N PHE A 207 -9.04 -7.50 -0.10
CA PHE A 207 -8.06 -6.67 -0.78
C PHE A 207 -8.66 -5.63 -1.72
N GLY A 208 -8.02 -4.46 -1.77
CA GLY A 208 -8.39 -3.39 -2.69
C GLY A 208 -8.03 -3.75 -4.13
N ARG A 209 -6.74 -3.81 -4.45
CA ARG A 209 -6.29 -3.99 -5.84
C ARG A 209 -5.05 -4.86 -5.96
N ILE A 210 -4.98 -5.60 -7.07
CA ILE A 210 -3.73 -6.24 -7.50
C ILE A 210 -2.95 -5.23 -8.32
N ILE A 211 -1.68 -5.02 -7.97
CA ILE A 211 -0.80 -4.08 -8.65
C ILE A 211 0.50 -4.75 -9.09
N PRO A 212 1.14 -4.26 -10.16
CA PRO A 212 2.46 -4.72 -10.55
C PRO A 212 3.52 -4.45 -9.48
N ILE A 213 4.48 -5.36 -9.39
CA ILE A 213 5.54 -5.36 -8.36
C ILE A 213 6.57 -4.23 -8.53
N ASP A 214 6.64 -3.65 -9.73
CA ASP A 214 7.56 -2.56 -10.07
C ASP A 214 7.03 -1.18 -9.66
N LYS A 215 5.79 -1.10 -9.17
CA LYS A 215 5.19 0.13 -8.66
C LYS A 215 5.47 0.30 -7.17
N THR A 216 5.78 1.53 -6.78
CA THR A 216 5.94 1.90 -5.37
C THR A 216 4.79 2.78 -4.88
N MET A 217 4.70 2.98 -3.56
CA MET A 217 3.61 3.72 -2.95
C MET A 217 3.89 5.23 -2.86
N PRO A 218 2.86 6.09 -2.84
CA PRO A 218 3.03 7.55 -2.80
C PRO A 218 3.68 8.08 -1.52
N TRP A 219 3.64 7.33 -0.44
CA TRP A 219 4.32 7.64 0.81
C TRP A 219 5.76 7.10 0.90
N LYS A 220 6.32 6.57 -0.20
CA LYS A 220 7.70 6.06 -0.24
C LYS A 220 8.57 6.92 -1.16
N TYR A 221 9.85 7.03 -0.79
CA TYR A 221 10.85 7.62 -1.66
C TYR A 221 11.12 6.71 -2.85
N HIS A 222 10.80 7.18 -4.06
CA HIS A 222 10.96 6.45 -5.32
C HIS A 222 12.38 5.94 -5.59
N GLU A 223 13.40 6.59 -5.03
CA GLU A 223 14.82 6.24 -5.19
C GLU A 223 15.29 5.14 -4.21
N ILE A 224 14.62 4.95 -3.07
CA ILE A 224 15.08 4.13 -1.94
C ILE A 224 13.97 3.14 -1.51
N THR A 225 13.32 2.52 -2.48
CA THR A 225 12.19 1.62 -2.19
C THR A 225 12.69 0.23 -1.80
N THR A 226 12.31 -0.23 -0.60
CA THR A 226 12.57 -1.61 -0.10
C THR A 226 11.70 -2.69 -0.75
N ASP A 227 10.74 -2.29 -1.58
CA ASP A 227 9.64 -3.14 -2.08
C ASP A 227 9.99 -3.93 -3.35
N ARG A 228 11.18 -3.73 -3.92
CA ARG A 228 11.56 -4.36 -5.19
C ARG A 228 11.95 -5.82 -4.96
N TYR A 229 10.95 -6.67 -5.00
CA TYR A 229 11.04 -8.09 -5.31
C TYR A 229 11.36 -8.33 -6.77
#